data_AF-A0AAQ3RG30-F1
#
_entry.id   AF-A0AAQ3RG30-F1
#
_cell.length_a   1.000
_cell.length_b   1.000
_cell.length_c   1.000
_cell.angle_alpha   90.00
_cell.angle_beta   90.00
_cell.angle_gamma   90.00
#
_symmetry.space_group_name_H-M   'P 1'
#
loop_
_entity.id
_entity.type
_entity.pdbx_description
1 polymer ?
#
loop_
_entity_poly.entity_id
_entity_poly.type
_entity_poly.pdbx_seq_one_letter_code
_entity_poly.pdbx_strand_id
1 'polypeptide(L)'
;MVRSEASHHCANSLRVIWPQILWTHFNILILTLPLGSFLFSGLLAGILYDMKATTTTGGGNTCIGPHCYRLVFIVMAAACLIGFFFDLLLSIRTKMLYKRIYFTENSNKNSLISSRR
;
A
#
# COMPACT_ATOMS: atom_id res chain seq x y z
N MET A 1 25.29 17.78 -12.02
CA MET A 1 25.27 16.56 -12.87
C MET A 1 24.74 15.30 -12.16
N VAL A 2 25.07 15.04 -10.89
CA VAL A 2 24.70 13.80 -10.13
C VAL A 2 23.19 13.55 -9.94
N ARG A 3 22.33 14.57 -10.05
CA ARG A 3 20.86 14.43 -9.93
C ARG A 3 20.22 13.73 -11.15
N SER A 4 20.89 13.72 -12.31
CA SER A 4 20.34 13.15 -13.54
C SER A 4 20.57 11.63 -13.63
N GLU A 5 21.77 11.14 -13.32
CA GLU A 5 22.09 9.70 -13.38
C GLU A 5 21.26 8.85 -12.41
N ALA A 6 20.96 9.36 -11.22
CA ALA A 6 20.10 8.67 -10.25
C ALA A 6 18.63 8.60 -10.71
N SER A 7 18.14 9.61 -11.44
CA SER A 7 16.80 9.57 -12.05
C SER A 7 16.74 8.60 -13.23
N HIS A 8 17.80 8.50 -14.03
CA HIS A 8 17.89 7.55 -15.15
C HIS A 8 18.00 6.09 -14.71
N HIS A 9 18.78 5.78 -13.67
CA HIS A 9 18.85 4.42 -13.11
C HIS A 9 17.55 4.01 -12.39
N CYS A 10 16.88 4.95 -11.73
CA CYS A 10 15.57 4.73 -11.13
C CYS A 10 14.50 4.56 -12.22
N ALA A 11 14.55 5.33 -13.32
CA ALA A 11 13.64 5.17 -14.46
C ALA A 11 13.84 3.84 -15.19
N ASN A 12 15.09 3.38 -15.35
CA ASN A 12 15.38 2.10 -15.99
C ASN A 12 15.01 0.91 -15.09
N SER A 13 15.25 1.01 -13.78
CA SER A 13 14.80 0.03 -12.79
C SER A 13 13.27 0.02 -12.65
N LEU A 14 12.60 1.19 -12.67
CA LEU A 14 11.15 1.27 -12.78
C LEU A 14 10.67 0.58 -14.06
N ARG A 15 11.34 0.69 -15.20
CA ARG A 15 10.90 0.08 -16.47
C ARG A 15 10.90 -1.46 -16.46
N VAL A 16 11.80 -2.11 -15.71
CA VAL A 16 11.81 -3.58 -15.50
C VAL A 16 10.98 -4.03 -14.29
N ILE A 17 10.83 -3.19 -13.26
CA ILE A 17 9.94 -3.47 -12.11
C ILE A 17 8.47 -3.22 -12.47
N TRP A 18 8.16 -2.30 -13.39
CA TRP A 18 6.80 -1.90 -13.77
C TRP A 18 5.88 -3.09 -14.10
N PRO A 19 6.29 -4.08 -14.93
CA PRO A 19 5.45 -5.25 -15.17
C PRO A 19 5.18 -6.10 -13.92
N GLN A 20 6.15 -6.23 -12.99
CA GLN A 20 5.98 -6.98 -11.74
C GLN A 20 5.13 -6.23 -10.70
N ILE A 21 5.32 -4.92 -10.57
CA ILE A 21 4.50 -4.09 -9.70
C ILE A 21 3.07 -4.05 -10.23
N LEU A 22 2.88 -3.85 -11.54
CA LEU A 22 1.55 -3.74 -12.12
C LEU A 22 0.76 -5.05 -11.93
N TRP A 23 1.39 -6.21 -12.15
CA TRP A 23 0.79 -7.52 -11.93
C TRP A 23 0.38 -7.75 -10.46
N THR A 24 1.24 -7.40 -9.50
CA THR A 24 0.94 -7.55 -8.07
C THR A 24 -0.16 -6.59 -7.62
N HIS A 25 -0.19 -5.36 -8.13
CA HIS A 25 -1.27 -4.41 -7.86
C HIS A 25 -2.61 -4.86 -8.46
N PHE A 26 -2.60 -5.41 -9.69
CA PHE A 26 -3.80 -5.98 -10.29
C PHE A 26 -4.35 -7.18 -9.49
N ASN A 27 -3.47 -8.06 -9.00
CA ASN A 27 -3.88 -9.18 -8.13
C ASN A 27 -4.45 -8.69 -6.79
N ILE A 28 -3.83 -7.69 -6.16
CA ILE A 28 -4.35 -7.09 -4.92
C ILE A 28 -5.71 -6.42 -5.15
N LEU A 29 -5.87 -5.68 -6.25
CA LEU A 29 -7.15 -5.07 -6.62
C LEU A 29 -8.24 -6.12 -6.80
N ILE A 30 -7.91 -7.21 -7.51
CA ILE A 30 -8.87 -8.29 -7.76
C ILE A 30 -9.26 -9.06 -6.51
N LEU A 31 -8.35 -9.18 -5.54
CA LEU A 31 -8.62 -9.78 -4.22
C LEU A 31 -9.37 -8.81 -3.29
N THR A 32 -9.16 -7.50 -3.44
CA THR A 32 -9.86 -6.46 -2.67
C THR A 32 -11.35 -6.37 -3.01
N LEU A 33 -11.74 -6.69 -4.25
CA LEU A 33 -13.15 -6.72 -4.68
C LEU A 33 -14.02 -7.72 -3.87
N PRO A 34 -13.66 -9.02 -3.78
CA PRO A 34 -14.40 -9.98 -2.97
C PRO A 34 -14.20 -9.74 -1.47
N LEU A 35 -13.00 -9.33 -1.01
CA LEU A 35 -12.77 -9.00 0.40
C LEU A 35 -13.61 -7.80 0.84
N GLY A 36 -13.71 -6.76 0.02
CA GLY A 36 -14.54 -5.60 0.29
C GLY A 36 -16.02 -5.98 0.32
N SER A 37 -16.48 -6.81 -0.62
CA SER A 37 -17.87 -7.29 -0.66
C SER A 37 -18.19 -8.23 0.50
N PHE A 38 -17.25 -9.08 0.90
CA PHE A 38 -17.41 -10.03 1.99
C PHE A 38 -17.35 -9.35 3.36
N LEU A 39 -16.42 -8.41 3.55
CA LEU A 39 -16.37 -7.57 4.74
C LEU A 39 -17.60 -6.68 4.81
N PHE A 40 -18.02 -6.07 3.70
CA PHE A 40 -19.25 -5.27 3.68
C PHE A 40 -20.45 -6.14 4.03
N SER A 41 -20.63 -7.30 3.39
CA SER A 41 -21.77 -8.18 3.64
C SER A 41 -21.73 -8.83 5.02
N GLY A 42 -20.57 -9.29 5.48
CA GLY A 42 -20.38 -9.93 6.78
C GLY A 42 -20.47 -8.93 7.93
N LEU A 43 -19.87 -7.75 7.79
CA LEU A 43 -19.99 -6.68 8.78
C LEU A 43 -21.41 -6.09 8.77
N LEU A 44 -22.04 -5.86 7.61
CA LEU A 44 -23.46 -5.45 7.57
C LEU A 44 -24.33 -6.50 8.21
N ALA A 45 -24.18 -7.78 7.86
CA ALA A 45 -25.00 -8.85 8.40
C ALA A 45 -24.80 -8.94 9.91
N GLY A 46 -23.56 -8.90 10.41
CA GLY A 46 -23.25 -8.91 11.84
C GLY A 46 -23.84 -7.72 12.59
N ILE A 47 -23.66 -6.49 12.07
CA ILE A 47 -24.25 -5.27 12.64
C ILE A 47 -25.79 -5.38 12.62
N LEU A 48 -26.38 -5.91 11.55
CA LEU A 48 -27.84 -6.09 11.43
C LEU A 48 -28.36 -7.15 12.42
N TYR A 49 -27.60 -8.22 12.66
CA TYR A 49 -27.91 -9.24 13.66
C TYR A 49 -27.82 -8.68 15.09
N ASP A 50 -26.78 -7.91 15.42
CA ASP A 50 -26.60 -7.30 16.75
C ASP A 50 -27.63 -6.19 17.03
N MET A 51 -27.99 -5.40 16.02
CA MET A 51 -29.10 -4.44 16.13
C MET A 51 -30.42 -5.15 16.37
N LYS A 52 -30.63 -6.33 15.77
CA LYS A 52 -31.84 -7.13 15.98
C LYS A 52 -31.91 -7.71 17.41
N ALA A 53 -30.78 -7.93 18.08
CA ALA A 53 -30.74 -8.35 19.47
C ALA A 53 -31.06 -7.21 20.47
N THR A 54 -30.81 -5.96 20.10
CA THR A 54 -30.97 -4.78 20.98
C THR A 54 -32.26 -3.99 20.76
N THR A 55 -32.97 -4.19 19.64
CA THR A 55 -34.14 -3.38 19.26
C THR A 55 -35.44 -4.19 19.18
N THR A 56 -35.88 -4.75 20.31
CA THR A 56 -37.30 -5.13 20.48
C THR A 56 -38.14 -3.94 20.94
N THR A 57 -38.13 -2.82 20.22
CA THR A 57 -39.17 -1.78 20.37
C THR A 57 -39.20 -0.85 19.16
N GLY A 58 -39.91 -1.26 18.10
CA GLY A 58 -40.41 -0.32 17.08
C GLY A 58 -39.50 -0.04 15.87
N GLY A 59 -39.68 -0.86 14.82
CA GLY A 59 -39.81 -0.37 13.45
C GLY A 59 -38.55 -0.17 12.61
N GLY A 60 -38.22 -1.16 11.76
CA GLY A 60 -37.33 -0.97 10.61
C GLY A 60 -36.33 -2.11 10.42
N ASN A 61 -36.76 -3.17 9.75
CA ASN A 61 -36.03 -4.41 9.43
C ASN A 61 -34.86 -4.24 8.42
N THR A 62 -34.44 -3.00 8.12
CA THR A 62 -33.39 -2.67 7.16
C THR A 62 -32.60 -1.42 7.63
N CYS A 63 -31.37 -1.59 8.10
CA CYS A 63 -30.50 -0.46 8.45
C CYS A 63 -29.84 0.11 7.19
N ILE A 64 -30.56 0.98 6.49
CA ILE A 64 -30.10 1.68 5.30
C ILE A 64 -29.94 3.15 5.67
N GLY A 65 -28.70 3.61 5.82
CA GLY A 65 -28.45 4.99 6.21
C GLY A 65 -26.97 5.34 6.38
N PRO A 66 -26.66 6.64 6.42
CA PRO A 66 -25.29 7.15 6.51
C PRO A 66 -24.55 6.64 7.75
N HIS A 67 -25.27 6.36 8.85
CA HIS A 67 -24.67 5.86 10.09
C HIS A 67 -24.08 4.46 9.96
N CYS A 68 -24.74 3.55 9.22
CA CYS A 68 -24.28 2.18 9.02
C CYS A 68 -23.11 2.12 8.03
N TYR A 69 -23.13 2.97 7.00
CA TYR A 69 -22.06 3.03 5.98
C TYR A 69 -20.80 3.76 6.46
N ARG A 70 -20.92 4.66 7.45
CA ARG A 70 -19.81 5.45 8.00
C ARG A 70 -18.68 4.58 8.57
N LEU A 71 -19.03 3.48 9.23
CA LEU A 71 -18.03 2.55 9.80
C LEU A 71 -17.16 1.92 8.71
N VAL A 72 -17.77 1.45 7.62
CA VAL A 72 -17.08 0.84 6.48
C VAL A 72 -16.15 1.86 5.81
N PHE A 73 -16.64 3.09 5.63
CA PHE A 73 -15.85 4.17 5.05
C PHE A 73 -14.61 4.49 5.90
N ILE A 74 -14.76 4.52 7.23
CA ILE A 74 -13.63 4.75 8.16
C ILE A 74 -12.60 3.62 8.07
N VAL A 75 -13.04 2.35 8.04
CA VAL A 75 -12.12 1.19 7.95
C VAL A 75 -11.36 1.21 6.62
N MET A 76 -12.05 1.45 5.50
CA MET A 76 -11.39 1.54 4.19
C MET A 76 -10.42 2.71 4.11
N ALA A 77 -10.81 3.88 4.62
CA ALA A 77 -9.93 5.05 4.68
C ALA A 77 -8.67 4.75 5.52
N ALA A 78 -8.83 4.13 6.69
CA ALA A 78 -7.70 3.73 7.54
C ALA A 78 -6.76 2.73 6.83
N ALA A 79 -7.32 1.73 6.15
CA ALA A 79 -6.53 0.76 5.39
C ALA A 79 -5.72 1.43 4.27
N CYS A 80 -6.32 2.37 3.52
CA CYS A 80 -5.62 3.15 2.50
C CYS A 80 -4.47 3.99 3.08
N LEU A 81 -4.68 4.64 4.23
CA LEU A 81 -3.65 5.44 4.89
C LEU A 81 -2.48 4.58 5.36
N ILE A 82 -2.75 3.41 5.95
CA ILE A 82 -1.72 2.47 6.40
C ILE A 82 -0.93 1.95 5.19
N GLY A 83 -1.62 1.56 4.11
CA GLY A 83 -0.98 1.10 2.87
C GLY A 83 -0.06 2.17 2.26
N PHE A 84 -0.54 3.41 2.16
CA PHE A 84 0.25 4.53 1.65
C PHE A 84 1.47 4.83 2.52
N PHE A 85 1.32 4.77 3.85
CA PHE A 85 2.42 4.99 4.77
C PHE A 85 3.51 3.91 4.64
N PHE A 86 3.11 2.64 4.53
CA PHE A 86 4.03 1.54 4.31
C PHE A 86 4.79 1.68 2.98
N ASP A 87 4.11 2.06 1.90
CA ASP A 87 4.74 2.31 0.60
C ASP A 87 5.79 3.43 0.68
N LEU A 88 5.43 4.55 1.31
CA LEU A 88 6.33 5.68 1.50
C LEU A 88 7.56 5.28 2.35
N LEU A 89 7.34 4.54 3.43
CA LEU A 89 8.41 4.09 4.34
C LEU A 89 9.36 3.12 3.64
N LEU A 90 8.83 2.19 2.84
CA LEU A 90 9.62 1.27 2.02
C LEU A 90 10.42 2.03 0.96
N SER A 91 9.81 3.03 0.33
CA SER A 91 10.47 3.89 -0.65
C SER A 91 11.66 4.64 -0.04
N ILE A 92 11.48 5.23 1.15
CA ILE A 92 12.55 5.91 1.88
C ILE A 92 13.69 4.95 2.25
N ARG A 93 13.35 3.75 2.78
CA ARG A 93 14.34 2.71 3.11
C ARG A 93 15.12 2.27 1.87
N THR A 94 14.45 2.10 0.74
CA THR A 94 15.07 1.72 -0.54
C THR A 94 16.02 2.79 -1.05
N LYS A 95 15.65 4.07 -0.96
CA LYS A 95 16.52 5.21 -1.32
C LYS A 95 17.79 5.25 -0.48
N MET A 96 17.69 4.98 0.82
CA MET A 96 18.85 4.94 1.73
C MET A 96 19.80 3.78 1.43
N LEU A 97 19.27 2.59 1.14
CA LEU A 97 20.08 1.44 0.72
C LEU A 97 20.77 1.69 -0.62
N TYR A 98 20.06 2.27 -1.60
CA TYR A 98 20.63 2.60 -2.91
C TYR A 98 21.81 3.58 -2.80
N LYS A 99 21.68 4.61 -1.95
CA LYS A 99 22.78 5.54 -1.66
C LYS A 99 23.99 4.84 -1.05
N ARG A 100 23.77 3.89 -0.14
CA ARG A 100 24.86 3.17 0.54
C ARG A 100 25.64 2.28 -0.43
N ILE A 101 24.94 1.58 -1.32
CA ILE A 101 25.57 0.71 -2.34
C ILE A 101 26.41 1.55 -3.31
N TYR A 102 25.87 2.67 -3.80
CA TYR A 102 26.59 3.58 -4.69
C TYR A 102 27.87 4.14 -4.07
N PHE A 103 27.82 4.53 -2.78
CA PHE A 103 28.99 5.06 -2.08
C PHE A 103 30.08 4.00 -1.90
N THR A 104 29.70 2.77 -1.54
CA THR A 104 30.64 1.65 -1.41
C THR A 104 31.30 1.30 -2.74
N GLU A 105 30.55 1.29 -3.84
CA GLU A 105 31.10 1.00 -5.17
C GLU A 105 32.12 2.07 -5.61
N ASN A 106 31.80 3.35 -5.40
CA ASN A 106 32.69 4.46 -5.74
C ASN A 106 33.98 4.45 -4.89
N SER A 107 33.86 4.10 -3.60
CA SER A 107 35.03 3.94 -2.73
C SER A 107 35.93 2.79 -3.17
N ASN A 108 35.36 1.66 -3.59
CA ASN A 108 36.11 0.51 -4.10
C ASN A 108 36.84 0.87 -5.40
N LYS A 109 36.16 1.52 -6.35
CA LYS A 109 36.77 2.05 -7.58
C LYS A 109 37.97 2.95 -7.29
N ASN A 110 37.84 3.90 -6.37
CA ASN A 110 38.94 4.79 -6.00
C ASN A 110 40.13 4.03 -5.37
N SER A 111 39.87 3.02 -4.55
CA SER A 111 40.93 2.17 -3.98
C SER A 111 41.66 1.33 -5.03
N LEU A 112 40.94 0.79 -6.03
CA LEU A 112 41.55 0.04 -7.14
C LEU A 112 42.37 0.95 -8.07
N ILE A 113 41.94 2.19 -8.27
CA ILE A 113 42.68 3.18 -9.06
C ILE A 113 43.94 3.63 -8.30
N SER A 114 43.86 3.79 -6.98
CA SER A 114 45.01 4.11 -6.13
C SER A 114 46.03 2.97 -6.02
N SER A 115 45.58 1.71 -6.07
CA SER A 115 46.47 0.55 -5.99
C SER A 115 47.12 0.19 -7.34
N ARG A 116 46.63 0.75 -8.45
CA ARG A 116 47.15 0.53 -9.81
C ARG A 116 48.12 1.63 -10.26
N ARG A 117 48.41 2.61 -9.40
CA ARG A 117 49.36 3.70 -9.63
C ARG A 117 50.53 3.53 -8.69
#